data_AF-A0A5B7BRK8-F1
#
_entry.id   AF-A0A5B7BRK8-F1
#
_cell.length_a   1.000
_cell.length_b   1.000
_cell.length_c   1.000
_cell.angle_alpha   90.00
_cell.angle_beta   90.00
_cell.angle_gamma   90.00
#
_symmetry.space_group_name_H-M   'P 1'
#
loop_
_entity.id
_entity.type
_entity.pdbx_description
1 polymer ?
#
loop_
_entity_poly.entity_id
_entity_poly.type
_entity_poly.pdbx_seq_one_letter_code
_entity_poly.pdbx_strand_id
1 'polypeptide(L)'
;RNTLPRRFGAPGLPELNASQVFAVKSVLQKPISLIQGPPGTGKTVTSAAIVYHMAKQGQGQVLVCAPSNVAVDQLAEKISATGLKVVRLCAKSREAVSSPVEHLTLHYQVRHLDTSEKSEL
;
A
#
# COMPACT_ATOMS: atom_id res chain seq x y z
N ARG A 1 -21.13 11.97 -1.64
CA ARG A 1 -21.01 11.01 -2.77
C ARG A 1 -19.53 10.94 -3.13
N ASN A 2 -18.87 9.78 -2.99
CA ASN A 2 -17.46 9.66 -3.41
C ASN A 2 -17.38 9.78 -4.93
N THR A 3 -16.76 10.84 -5.42
CA THR A 3 -16.47 11.01 -6.84
C THR A 3 -15.34 10.06 -7.23
N LEU A 4 -15.56 9.23 -8.24
CA LEU A 4 -14.51 8.36 -8.76
C LEU A 4 -13.35 9.18 -9.36
N PRO A 5 -12.12 8.70 -9.27
CA PRO A 5 -10.97 9.38 -9.87
C PRO A 5 -11.09 9.35 -11.41
N ARG A 6 -10.56 10.38 -12.07
CA ARG A 6 -10.52 10.45 -13.55
C ARG A 6 -9.56 9.41 -14.15
N ARG A 7 -8.54 8.99 -13.41
CA ARG A 7 -7.56 7.97 -13.78
C ARG A 7 -7.40 6.98 -12.63
N PHE A 8 -7.35 5.68 -12.95
CA PHE A 8 -7.26 4.61 -11.96
C PHE A 8 -5.83 4.11 -11.70
N GLY A 9 -4.85 4.59 -12.47
CA GLY A 9 -3.43 4.37 -12.14
C GLY A 9 -3.02 5.09 -10.85
N ALA A 10 -1.89 4.68 -10.27
CA ALA A 10 -1.26 5.34 -9.14
C ALA A 10 0.19 5.69 -9.49
N PRO A 11 0.74 6.80 -8.98
CA PRO A 11 2.13 7.17 -9.21
C PRO A 11 3.08 6.06 -8.72
N GLY A 12 4.25 5.93 -9.34
CA GLY A 12 5.25 4.92 -8.98
C GLY A 12 4.88 3.46 -9.27
N LEU A 13 3.69 3.20 -9.83
CA LEU A 13 3.28 1.86 -10.28
C LEU A 13 3.26 1.76 -11.81
N PRO A 14 3.39 0.53 -12.36
CA PRO A 14 3.15 0.28 -13.78
C PRO A 14 1.74 0.69 -14.21
N GLU A 15 1.58 0.99 -15.50
CA GLU A 15 0.28 1.28 -16.08
C GLU A 15 -0.66 0.07 -15.94
N LEU A 16 -1.91 0.33 -15.56
CA LEU A 16 -2.91 -0.71 -15.39
C LEU A 16 -3.55 -1.05 -16.73
N ASN A 17 -3.70 -2.34 -17.02
CA ASN A 17 -4.48 -2.79 -18.16
C ASN A 17 -5.99 -2.67 -17.89
N ALA A 18 -6.81 -2.90 -18.92
CA ALA A 18 -8.26 -2.72 -18.85
C ALA A 18 -8.94 -3.55 -17.73
N SER A 19 -8.52 -4.79 -17.50
CA SER A 19 -9.13 -5.64 -16.47
C SER A 19 -8.75 -5.20 -15.05
N GLN A 20 -7.53 -4.70 -14.87
CA GLN A 20 -7.07 -4.11 -13.61
C GLN A 20 -7.79 -2.78 -13.33
N VAL A 21 -7.94 -1.91 -14.34
CA VAL A 21 -8.72 -0.66 -14.22
C VAL A 21 -10.17 -0.97 -13.82
N PHE A 22 -10.79 -1.96 -14.47
CA PHE A 22 -12.14 -2.40 -14.11
C PHE A 22 -12.22 -2.90 -12.66
N ALA A 23 -11.24 -3.68 -12.20
CA ALA A 23 -11.17 -4.14 -10.81
C ALA A 23 -11.08 -2.97 -9.82
N VAL A 24 -10.17 -2.01 -10.04
CA VAL A 24 -10.03 -0.81 -9.19
C VAL A 24 -11.35 -0.04 -9.14
N LYS A 25 -11.95 0.23 -10.30
CA LYS A 25 -13.23 0.94 -10.39
C LYS A 25 -14.34 0.22 -9.62
N SER A 26 -14.49 -1.10 -9.81
CA SER A 26 -15.53 -1.89 -9.14
C SER A 26 -15.35 -1.90 -7.62
N VAL A 27 -14.12 -2.02 -7.13
CA VAL A 27 -13.84 -2.05 -5.68
C VAL A 27 -14.20 -0.73 -5.02
N LEU A 28 -13.88 0.42 -5.63
CA LEU A 28 -14.18 1.74 -5.06
C LEU A 28 -15.69 2.07 -4.95
N GLN A 29 -16.56 1.24 -5.55
CA GLN A 29 -18.01 1.45 -5.57
C GLN A 29 -18.79 0.41 -4.76
N LYS A 30 -18.14 -0.66 -4.30
CA LYS A 30 -18.80 -1.77 -3.62
C LYS A 30 -18.27 -1.90 -2.19
N PRO A 31 -19.13 -2.20 -1.21
CA PRO A 31 -18.68 -2.41 0.16
C PRO A 31 -17.81 -3.67 0.31
N ILE A 32 -18.01 -4.67 -0.55
CA ILE A 32 -17.25 -5.92 -0.57
C ILE A 32 -16.92 -6.27 -2.03
N SER A 33 -15.71 -6.74 -2.27
CA SER A 33 -15.26 -7.20 -3.58
C SER A 33 -14.25 -8.33 -3.43
N LEU A 34 -14.31 -9.29 -4.35
CA LEU A 34 -13.32 -10.36 -4.49
C LEU A 34 -12.60 -10.18 -5.83
N ILE A 35 -11.26 -10.10 -5.78
CA ILE A 35 -10.42 -10.07 -6.98
C ILE A 35 -9.70 -11.41 -7.09
N GLN A 36 -9.89 -12.06 -8.23
CA GLN A 36 -9.17 -13.27 -8.59
C GLN A 36 -8.26 -13.00 -9.79
N GLY A 37 -7.08 -13.61 -9.80
CA GLY A 37 -6.19 -13.58 -10.94
C GLY A 37 -5.15 -14.71 -10.87
N PRO A 38 -4.82 -15.36 -12.00
CA PRO A 38 -3.70 -16.30 -12.08
C PRO A 38 -2.36 -15.73 -11.57
N PRO A 39 -1.32 -16.56 -11.37
CA PRO A 39 0.03 -16.08 -11.12
C PRO A 39 0.49 -15.09 -12.19
N GLY A 40 1.22 -14.03 -11.80
CA GLY A 40 1.75 -13.03 -12.74
C GLY A 40 0.76 -11.97 -13.25
N THR A 41 -0.53 -12.01 -12.93
CA THR A 41 -1.52 -11.05 -13.48
C THR A 41 -1.58 -9.68 -12.79
N GLY A 42 -0.54 -9.34 -12.02
CA GLY A 42 -0.42 -8.01 -11.40
C GLY A 42 -1.34 -7.76 -10.21
N LYS A 43 -1.84 -8.80 -9.51
CA LYS A 43 -2.70 -8.65 -8.32
C LYS A 43 -2.14 -7.64 -7.29
N THR A 44 -0.85 -7.74 -6.97
CA THR A 44 -0.18 -6.83 -6.03
C THR A 44 -0.18 -5.38 -6.52
N VAL A 45 0.03 -5.15 -7.82
CA VAL A 45 -0.03 -3.81 -8.43
C VAL A 45 -1.45 -3.26 -8.37
N THR A 46 -2.44 -4.07 -8.74
CA THR A 46 -3.87 -3.70 -8.64
C THR A 46 -4.28 -3.38 -7.21
N SER A 47 -3.85 -4.19 -6.22
CA SER A 47 -4.10 -3.96 -4.80
C SER A 47 -3.47 -2.65 -4.32
N ALA A 48 -2.23 -2.35 -4.71
CA ALA A 48 -1.58 -1.08 -4.35
C ALA A 48 -2.31 0.12 -4.96
N ALA A 49 -2.79 0.03 -6.19
CA ALA A 49 -3.60 1.08 -6.81
C ALA A 49 -4.95 1.28 -6.09
N ILE A 50 -5.62 0.20 -5.68
CA ILE A 50 -6.84 0.28 -4.86
C ILE A 50 -6.55 1.02 -3.54
N VAL A 51 -5.51 0.59 -2.82
CA VAL A 51 -5.12 1.20 -1.53
C VAL A 51 -4.79 2.68 -1.72
N TYR A 52 -4.09 3.05 -2.79
CA TYR A 52 -3.81 4.44 -3.14
C TYR A 52 -5.08 5.29 -3.24
N HIS A 53 -6.06 4.84 -4.04
CA HIS A 53 -7.31 5.59 -4.21
C HIS A 53 -8.16 5.60 -2.95
N MET A 54 -8.22 4.50 -2.18
CA MET A 54 -8.94 4.46 -0.90
C MET A 54 -8.33 5.44 0.12
N ALA A 55 -7.00 5.50 0.23
CA ALA A 55 -6.33 6.44 1.12
C ALA A 55 -6.57 7.89 0.71
N LYS A 56 -6.59 8.18 -0.61
CA LYS A 56 -6.87 9.54 -1.13
C LYS A 56 -8.33 9.98 -0.97
N GLN A 57 -9.27 9.07 -0.69
CA GLN A 57 -10.65 9.44 -0.34
C GLN A 57 -10.75 10.06 1.07
N GLY A 58 -9.72 9.95 1.91
CA GLY A 58 -9.66 10.65 3.20
C GLY A 58 -10.63 10.11 4.25
N GLN A 59 -11.10 8.86 4.12
CA GLN A 59 -12.06 8.24 5.05
C GLN A 59 -11.40 7.56 6.26
N GLY A 60 -10.15 7.90 6.55
CA GLY A 60 -9.33 7.28 7.59
C GLY A 60 -8.19 6.44 7.04
N GLN A 61 -7.59 5.64 7.93
CA GLN A 61 -6.46 4.78 7.60
C GLN A 61 -6.93 3.50 6.88
N VAL A 62 -6.19 3.09 5.86
CA VAL A 62 -6.46 1.83 5.13
C VAL A 62 -5.61 0.72 5.73
N LEU A 63 -6.26 -0.34 6.22
CA LEU A 63 -5.58 -1.54 6.70
C LEU A 63 -5.31 -2.51 5.54
N VAL A 64 -4.07 -2.97 5.43
CA VAL A 64 -3.65 -3.94 4.42
C VAL A 64 -3.04 -5.15 5.12
N CYS A 65 -3.58 -6.34 4.81
CA CYS A 65 -3.18 -7.60 5.42
C CYS A 65 -2.88 -8.65 4.34
N ALA A 66 -1.97 -9.59 4.65
CA ALA A 66 -1.68 -10.75 3.82
C ALA A 66 -1.28 -11.93 4.73
N PRO A 67 -1.42 -13.19 4.27
CA PRO A 67 -1.19 -14.38 5.10
C PRO A 67 0.30 -14.65 5.41
N SER A 68 1.24 -14.05 4.68
CA SER A 68 2.68 -14.21 4.92
C SER A 68 3.39 -12.86 5.02
N ASN A 69 4.45 -12.78 5.83
CA ASN A 69 5.25 -11.57 5.97
C ASN A 69 5.83 -11.11 4.62
N VAL A 70 6.29 -12.05 3.78
CA VAL A 70 6.82 -11.74 2.44
C VAL A 70 5.75 -11.05 1.59
N ALA A 71 4.49 -11.50 1.63
CA ALA A 71 3.41 -10.86 0.89
C ALA A 71 3.06 -9.47 1.45
N VAL A 72 3.12 -9.28 2.78
CA VAL A 72 2.94 -7.96 3.40
C VAL A 72 4.05 -7.01 2.94
N ASP A 73 5.30 -7.47 2.94
CA ASP A 73 6.46 -6.64 2.58
C ASP A 73 6.41 -6.22 1.10
N GLN A 74 6.01 -7.15 0.20
CA GLN A 74 5.77 -6.83 -1.22
C GLN A 74 4.66 -5.78 -1.42
N LEU A 75 3.55 -5.89 -0.67
CA LEU A 75 2.49 -4.89 -0.72
C LEU A 75 2.98 -3.55 -0.16
N ALA A 76 3.67 -3.54 0.97
CA ALA A 76 4.19 -2.33 1.61
C ALA A 76 5.14 -1.58 0.68
N GLU A 77 6.05 -2.27 0.00
CA GLU A 77 6.96 -1.69 -1.00
C GLU A 77 6.19 -1.01 -2.13
N LYS A 78 5.21 -1.72 -2.74
CA LYS A 78 4.41 -1.15 -3.85
C LYS A 78 3.54 0.02 -3.40
N ILE A 79 2.96 -0.03 -2.21
CA ILE A 79 2.14 1.06 -1.68
C ILE A 79 3.03 2.28 -1.36
N SER A 80 4.20 2.06 -0.76
CA SER A 80 5.17 3.13 -0.45
C SER A 80 5.63 3.86 -1.72
N ALA A 81 5.87 3.11 -2.81
CA ALA A 81 6.23 3.68 -4.11
C ALA A 81 5.19 4.68 -4.67
N THR A 82 3.93 4.64 -4.18
CA THR A 82 2.89 5.62 -4.55
C THR A 82 3.01 6.97 -3.84
N GLY A 83 3.99 7.13 -2.94
CA GLY A 83 4.16 8.33 -2.12
C GLY A 83 3.18 8.40 -0.94
N LEU A 84 2.48 7.31 -0.63
CA LEU A 84 1.70 7.21 0.60
C LEU A 84 2.60 7.02 1.81
N LYS A 85 2.20 7.57 2.96
CA LYS A 85 2.81 7.26 4.25
C LYS A 85 2.39 5.85 4.67
N VAL A 86 3.33 4.93 4.70
CA VAL A 86 3.11 3.51 5.04
C VAL A 86 3.78 3.18 6.36
N VAL A 87 3.06 2.46 7.23
CA VAL A 87 3.60 1.89 8.47
C VAL A 87 3.44 0.38 8.41
N ARG A 88 4.57 -0.32 8.43
CA ARG A 88 4.64 -1.79 8.53
C ARG A 88 4.70 -2.19 10.00
N LEU A 89 3.58 -2.66 10.53
CA LEU A 89 3.53 -3.18 11.90
C LEU A 89 3.99 -4.65 11.91
N CYS A 90 5.04 -4.96 12.67
CA CYS A 90 5.55 -6.32 12.85
C CYS A 90 5.53 -6.72 14.33
N ALA A 91 5.51 -8.03 14.60
CA ALA A 91 5.62 -8.54 15.97
C ALA A 91 7.01 -8.24 16.54
N LYS A 92 7.10 -8.00 17.86
CA LYS A 92 8.36 -7.68 18.56
C LYS A 92 9.46 -8.72 18.32
N SER A 93 9.09 -10.01 18.23
CA SER A 93 10.01 -11.11 17.92
C SER A 93 10.63 -11.05 16.52
N ARG A 94 10.14 -10.16 15.65
CA ARG A 94 10.62 -9.97 14.28
C ARG A 94 11.34 -8.65 14.06
N GLU A 95 11.51 -7.80 15.07
CA GLU A 95 12.21 -6.51 14.91
C GLU A 95 13.68 -6.66 14.47
N ALA A 96 14.33 -7.77 14.83
CA ALA A 96 15.71 -8.05 14.41
C ALA A 96 15.80 -8.76 13.04
N VAL A 97 14.67 -9.04 12.38
CA VAL A 97 14.65 -9.76 11.10
C VAL A 97 14.78 -8.76 9.96
N SER A 98 15.83 -8.91 9.15
CA SER A 98 16.03 -8.09 7.96
C SER A 98 14.85 -8.20 6.99
N SER A 99 14.43 -7.05 6.46
CA SER A 99 13.35 -6.93 5.47
C SER A 99 13.69 -5.80 4.49
N PRO A 100 13.36 -5.94 3.20
CA PRO A 100 13.57 -4.86 2.21
C PRO A 100 12.79 -3.58 2.56
N VAL A 101 11.76 -3.69 3.40
CA VAL A 101 10.92 -2.57 3.86
C VAL A 101 11.17 -2.21 5.32
N GLU A 102 12.37 -2.49 5.86
CA GLU A 102 12.73 -2.16 7.25
C GLU A 102 12.47 -0.69 7.58
N HIS A 103 12.79 0.22 6.68
CA HIS A 103 12.55 1.67 6.81
C HIS A 103 11.06 2.04 6.96
N LEU A 104 10.14 1.16 6.53
CA LEU A 104 8.69 1.35 6.71
C LEU A 104 8.18 0.79 8.04
N THR A 105 9.00 0.03 8.77
CA THR A 105 8.54 -0.61 10.01
C THR A 105 8.32 0.39 11.13
N LEU A 106 7.32 0.13 11.99
CA LEU A 106 6.99 1.04 13.07
C LEU A 106 8.18 1.28 14.02
N HIS A 107 8.86 0.21 14.44
CA HIS A 107 10.00 0.31 15.37
C HIS A 107 11.18 1.07 14.75
N TYR A 108 11.42 0.92 13.45
CA TYR A 108 12.42 1.74 12.75
C TYR A 108 12.01 3.21 12.73
N GLN A 109 10.79 3.52 12.30
CA GLN A 109 10.32 4.91 12.21
C GLN A 109 10.37 5.61 13.56
N VAL A 110 9.90 4.95 14.64
CA VAL A 110 9.93 5.52 16.01
C VAL A 110 11.35 5.87 16.45
N ARG A 111 12.34 5.01 16.15
CA ARG A 111 13.75 5.29 16.48
C ARG A 111 14.35 6.46 15.69
N HIS A 112 13.73 6.86 14.59
CA HIS A 112 14.23 7.90 13.69
C HIS A 112 13.30 9.13 13.63
N LEU A 113 12.32 9.24 14.53
CA LEU A 113 11.44 10.42 14.62
C LEU A 113 12.24 11.70 14.93
N ASP A 114 13.23 11.60 15.82
CA ASP A 114 13.99 12.75 16.34
C ASP A 114 15.10 13.26 15.41
N THR A 115 15.42 12.52 14.34
CA THR A 115 16.50 12.90 13.41
C THR A 115 16.06 13.96 12.41
N SER A 116 14.75 14.08 12.18
CA SER A 116 14.16 14.98 11.16
C SER A 116 14.18 16.44 11.61
N GLU A 117 14.04 16.72 12.90
CA GLU A 117 14.01 18.09 13.44
C GLU A 117 15.39 18.76 13.50
N LYS A 118 16.49 17.99 13.50
CA LYS A 118 17.86 18.53 13.59
C LYS A 118 18.48 18.92 12.26
N SER A 119 17.84 18.58 11.13
CA SER A 119 18.37 18.91 9.79
C SER A 119 17.80 20.22 9.23
N GLU A 120 16.88 20.87 9.95
CA GLU A 120 16.27 22.17 9.61
C GLU A 120 16.74 23.32 10.54
N LEU A 121 17.80 23.09 11.33
CA LEU A 121 18.46 24.07 12.20
C LEU A 121 19.89 24.38 11.74
#